data_AF-A0A8T4LDN1-F1
#
_entry.id   AF-A0A8T4LDN1-F1
#
_cell.length_a   1.000
_cell.length_b   1.000
_cell.length_c   1.000
_cell.angle_alpha   90.00
_cell.angle_beta   90.00
_cell.angle_gamma   90.00
#
_symmetry.space_group_name_H-M   'P 1'
#
loop_
_entity.id
_entity.type
_entity.pdbx_description
1 polymer ?
#
loop_
_entity_poly.entity_id
_entity_poly.type
_entity_poly.pdbx_seq_one_letter_code
_entity_poly.pdbx_strand_id
1 'polypeptide(L)'
;MATLLDAIGILQATGFYSIVLPFILIFALTYAILEKTKLVGENKSIHVVIAAVFGFLFVGIAEASKFVAAFLPVISVFLIIMLFIILIFKFVGFGDEDVKGAFAQSRVWGPILLVIILFAFMTYGQLYPQSSLATRPELGDQFGIDPPSEGTAGLQNFLAQEQTRILFSPQIMGLIVMMIIFGLATYYITREPLKE
;
A
#
# COMPACT_ATOMS: atom_id res chain seq x y z
N MET A 1 19.49 8.54 34.04
CA MET A 1 18.94 7.18 33.83
C MET A 1 18.34 7.18 32.45
N ALA A 2 18.80 6.31 31.54
CA ALA A 2 18.16 6.20 30.23
C ALA A 2 16.72 5.75 30.43
N THR A 3 15.76 6.55 29.96
CA THR A 3 14.34 6.22 30.07
C THR A 3 13.94 5.30 28.92
N LEU A 4 12.81 4.58 29.04
CA LEU A 4 12.26 3.79 27.93
C LEU A 4 12.04 4.65 26.66
N LEU A 5 11.74 5.93 26.86
CA LEU A 5 11.58 6.89 25.77
C LEU A 5 12.91 7.14 25.03
N ASP A 6 14.04 7.21 25.75
CA ASP A 6 15.36 7.35 25.14
C ASP A 6 15.75 6.10 24.33
N ALA A 7 15.43 4.91 24.83
CA ALA A 7 15.69 3.66 24.11
C ALA A 7 14.89 3.57 22.80
N ILE A 8 13.61 3.95 22.82
CA ILE A 8 12.77 4.02 21.61
C ILE A 8 13.30 5.09 20.65
N GLY A 9 13.69 6.25 21.18
CA GLY A 9 14.28 7.34 20.40
C GLY A 9 15.55 6.92 19.66
N ILE A 10 16.43 6.14 20.31
CA ILE A 10 17.64 5.60 19.69
C ILE A 10 17.29 4.60 18.56
N LEU A 11 16.33 3.69 18.76
CA LEU A 11 15.89 2.77 17.71
C LEU A 11 15.28 3.50 16.50
N GLN A 12 14.55 4.58 16.75
CA GLN A 12 14.00 5.41 15.69
C GLN A 12 15.09 6.20 14.96
N ALA A 13 16.04 6.80 15.69
CA ALA A 13 17.14 7.57 15.13
C ALA A 13 18.13 6.72 14.31
N THR A 14 18.32 5.45 14.69
CA THR A 14 19.16 4.49 13.97
C THR A 14 18.49 3.92 12.71
N GLY A 15 17.23 4.29 12.43
CA GLY A 15 16.50 3.81 11.27
C GLY A 15 16.05 2.35 11.36
N PHE A 16 16.07 1.75 12.56
CA PHE A 16 15.65 0.37 12.78
C PHE A 16 14.23 0.11 12.22
N TYR A 17 13.29 1.00 12.53
CA TYR A 17 11.91 0.92 12.03
C TYR A 17 11.79 1.12 10.52
N SER A 18 12.68 1.90 9.92
CA SER A 18 12.66 2.23 8.49
C SER A 18 13.34 1.19 7.60
N ILE A 19 14.13 0.28 8.19
CA ILE A 19 14.97 -0.68 7.48
C ILE A 19 14.61 -2.11 7.88
N VAL A 20 14.63 -2.41 9.18
CA VAL A 20 14.45 -3.78 9.68
C VAL A 20 13.01 -4.24 9.55
N LEU A 21 12.03 -3.38 9.83
CA LEU A 21 10.62 -3.78 9.69
C LEU A 21 10.20 -4.02 8.24
N PRO A 22 10.53 -3.16 7.26
CA PRO A 22 10.29 -3.45 5.85
C PRO A 22 10.98 -4.73 5.38
N PHE A 23 12.22 -4.98 5.82
CA PHE A 23 12.93 -6.22 5.54
C PHE A 23 12.13 -7.45 5.99
N ILE A 24 11.73 -7.47 7.28
CA ILE A 24 11.00 -8.60 7.86
C ILE A 24 9.66 -8.81 7.14
N LEU A 25 8.96 -7.72 6.80
CA LEU A 25 7.67 -7.80 6.11
C LEU A 25 7.82 -8.43 4.72
N ILE A 26 8.75 -7.93 3.91
CA ILE A 26 8.98 -8.44 2.55
C ILE A 26 9.51 -9.86 2.59
N PHE A 27 10.43 -10.16 3.52
CA PHE A 27 10.91 -11.51 3.76
C PHE A 27 9.75 -12.47 4.06
N ALA A 28 8.91 -12.16 5.05
CA ALA A 28 7.82 -13.03 5.48
C ALA A 28 6.78 -13.22 4.37
N LEU A 29 6.41 -12.15 3.66
CA LEU A 29 5.47 -12.23 2.53
C LEU A 29 6.03 -13.07 1.39
N THR A 30 7.29 -12.83 0.99
CA THR A 30 7.92 -13.60 -0.08
C THR A 30 8.02 -15.07 0.29
N TYR A 31 8.45 -15.38 1.52
CA TYR A 31 8.50 -16.75 2.02
C TYR A 31 7.11 -17.41 2.01
N ALA A 32 6.08 -16.73 2.51
CA ALA A 32 4.72 -17.26 2.55
C ALA A 32 4.15 -17.52 1.15
N ILE A 33 4.42 -16.64 0.19
CA ILE A 33 4.00 -16.82 -1.21
C ILE A 33 4.71 -18.03 -1.81
N LEU A 34 6.03 -18.16 -1.62
CA LEU A 34 6.79 -19.30 -2.14
C LEU A 34 6.33 -20.64 -1.54
N GLU A 35 6.08 -20.69 -0.23
CA GLU A 35 5.58 -21.89 0.45
C GLU A 35 4.17 -22.29 -0.04
N LYS A 36 3.29 -21.30 -0.27
CA LYS A 36 1.91 -21.55 -0.72
C LYS A 36 1.83 -21.95 -2.20
N THR A 37 2.68 -21.34 -3.04
CA THR A 37 2.65 -21.55 -4.50
C THR A 37 3.56 -22.70 -4.95
N LYS A 38 4.54 -23.09 -4.12
CA LYS A 38 5.55 -24.13 -4.42
C LYS A 38 6.30 -23.89 -5.75
N LEU A 39 6.45 -22.62 -6.14
CA LEU A 39 7.05 -22.20 -7.42
C LEU A 39 8.48 -22.72 -7.65
N VAL A 40 9.24 -22.92 -6.57
CA VAL A 40 10.67 -23.32 -6.62
C VAL A 40 10.87 -24.70 -5.99
N GLY A 41 9.83 -25.54 -6.03
CA GLY A 41 9.79 -26.86 -5.39
C GLY A 41 9.31 -26.79 -3.93
N GLU A 42 9.58 -27.86 -3.17
CA GLU A 42 9.13 -28.01 -1.76
C GLU A 42 10.26 -27.81 -0.74
N ASN A 43 11.42 -27.32 -1.19
CA ASN A 43 12.57 -27.14 -0.32
C ASN A 43 12.47 -25.82 0.46
N LYS A 44 12.09 -25.93 1.73
CA LYS A 44 11.96 -24.79 2.65
C LYS A 44 13.23 -23.95 2.76
N SER A 45 14.42 -24.56 2.73
CA SER A 45 15.68 -23.84 2.79
C SER A 45 15.87 -22.93 1.58
N ILE A 46 15.45 -23.37 0.40
CA ILE A 46 15.49 -22.55 -0.82
C ILE A 46 14.53 -21.38 -0.71
N HIS A 47 13.31 -21.60 -0.19
CA HIS A 47 12.35 -20.51 0.03
C HIS A 47 12.87 -19.45 1.00
N VAL A 48 13.52 -19.85 2.10
CA VAL A 48 14.14 -18.91 3.05
C VAL A 48 15.23 -18.08 2.37
N VAL A 49 16.13 -18.72 1.61
CA VAL A 49 17.23 -18.02 0.95
C VAL A 49 16.70 -17.01 -0.07
N ILE A 50 15.74 -17.41 -0.90
CA ILE A 50 15.14 -16.51 -1.89
C ILE A 50 14.42 -15.35 -1.20
N ALA A 51 13.60 -15.63 -0.19
CA ALA A 51 12.91 -14.59 0.57
C ALA A 51 13.88 -13.61 1.23
N ALA A 52 15.01 -14.09 1.75
CA ALA A 52 16.05 -13.24 2.35
C ALA A 52 16.68 -12.33 1.30
N VAL A 53 17.03 -12.86 0.12
CA VAL A 53 17.57 -12.07 -0.99
C VAL A 53 16.58 -10.97 -1.40
N PHE A 54 15.29 -11.29 -1.57
CA PHE A 54 14.27 -10.29 -1.89
C PHE A 54 14.12 -9.23 -0.80
N GLY A 55 14.11 -9.62 0.48
CA GLY A 55 14.07 -8.70 1.61
C GLY A 55 15.27 -7.73 1.59
N PHE A 56 16.48 -8.23 1.39
CA PHE A 56 17.68 -7.39 1.35
C PHE A 56 17.72 -6.48 0.12
N LEU A 57 17.35 -6.99 -1.06
CA LEU A 57 17.26 -6.18 -2.28
C LEU A 57 16.26 -5.03 -2.12
N PHE A 58 15.10 -5.32 -1.51
CA PHE A 58 14.07 -4.33 -1.28
C PHE A 58 14.55 -3.21 -0.34
N VAL A 59 15.23 -3.60 0.74
CA VAL A 59 15.72 -2.63 1.73
C VAL A 59 16.96 -1.87 1.27
N GLY A 60 17.70 -2.41 0.28
CA GLY A 60 18.76 -1.68 -0.41
C GLY A 60 18.25 -0.41 -1.14
N ILE A 61 16.95 -0.31 -1.40
CA ILE A 61 16.32 0.85 -2.03
C ILE A 61 15.61 1.67 -0.94
N ALA A 62 16.14 2.86 -0.63
CA ALA A 62 15.60 3.72 0.42
C ALA A 62 14.12 4.11 0.18
N GLU A 63 13.76 4.42 -1.07
CA GLU A 63 12.37 4.79 -1.42
C GLU A 63 11.40 3.61 -1.30
N ALA A 64 11.82 2.40 -1.69
CA ALA A 64 11.02 1.20 -1.52
C ALA A 64 10.78 0.91 -0.02
N SER A 65 11.83 1.05 0.80
CA SER A 65 11.76 0.88 2.26
C SER A 65 10.79 1.85 2.91
N LYS A 66 10.84 3.14 2.53
CA LYS A 66 9.88 4.15 3.01
C LYS A 66 8.46 3.81 2.61
N PHE A 67 8.26 3.37 1.37
CA PHE A 67 6.96 2.93 0.88
C PHE A 67 6.39 1.81 1.74
N VAL A 68 7.14 0.73 1.95
CA VAL A 68 6.66 -0.38 2.80
C VAL A 68 6.50 0.03 4.25
N ALA A 69 7.39 0.86 4.78
CA ALA A 69 7.27 1.37 6.14
C ALA A 69 5.94 2.12 6.36
N ALA A 70 5.44 2.82 5.36
CA ALA A 70 4.15 3.49 5.42
C ALA A 70 2.94 2.54 5.41
N PHE A 71 3.10 1.30 4.93
CA PHE A 71 2.06 0.26 5.02
C PHE A 71 2.07 -0.49 6.36
N LEU A 72 3.16 -0.46 7.11
CA LEU A 72 3.26 -1.19 8.37
C LEU A 72 2.08 -0.92 9.32
N PRO A 73 1.65 0.34 9.57
CA PRO A 73 0.52 0.60 10.46
C PRO A 73 -0.78 -0.07 9.97
N VAL A 74 -1.05 -0.01 8.66
CA VAL A 74 -2.27 -0.61 8.08
C VAL A 74 -2.22 -2.12 8.13
N ILE A 75 -1.08 -2.72 7.81
CA ILE A 75 -0.91 -4.17 7.95
C ILE A 75 -1.05 -4.60 9.41
N SER A 76 -0.50 -3.85 10.37
CA SER A 76 -0.66 -4.13 11.80
C SER A 76 -2.13 -4.06 12.22
N VAL A 77 -2.84 -2.99 11.87
CA VAL A 77 -4.28 -2.85 12.19
C VAL A 77 -5.08 -3.97 11.54
N PHE A 78 -4.80 -4.31 10.28
CA PHE A 78 -5.45 -5.40 9.57
C PHE A 78 -5.23 -6.76 10.26
N LEU A 79 -3.99 -7.08 10.63
CA LEU A 79 -3.67 -8.31 11.35
C LEU A 79 -4.34 -8.37 12.72
N ILE A 80 -4.40 -7.24 13.44
CA ILE A 80 -5.10 -7.14 14.72
C ILE A 80 -6.60 -7.40 14.53
N ILE A 81 -7.24 -6.74 13.57
CA ILE A 81 -8.66 -6.95 13.26
C ILE A 81 -8.91 -8.41 12.86
N MET A 82 -8.07 -8.98 11.99
CA MET A 82 -8.16 -10.38 11.57
C MET A 82 -8.07 -11.33 12.77
N LEU A 83 -7.13 -11.09 13.68
CA LEU A 83 -6.94 -11.87 14.91
C LEU A 83 -8.20 -11.80 15.79
N PHE A 84 -8.78 -10.61 15.97
CA PHE A 84 -10.02 -10.44 16.74
C PHE A 84 -11.20 -11.17 16.10
N ILE A 85 -11.35 -11.10 14.78
CA ILE A 85 -12.41 -11.84 14.07
C ILE A 85 -12.24 -13.34 14.34
N ILE A 86 -11.04 -13.90 14.15
CA ILE A 86 -10.79 -15.33 14.41
C ILE A 86 -11.09 -15.68 15.87
N LEU A 87 -10.70 -14.86 16.84
CA LEU A 87 -11.01 -15.08 18.26
C LEU A 87 -12.51 -15.07 18.53
N ILE A 88 -13.27 -14.14 17.97
CA ILE A 88 -14.73 -14.09 18.12
C ILE A 88 -15.36 -15.36 17.54
N PHE A 89 -14.94 -15.78 16.34
CA PHE A 89 -15.47 -17.01 15.74
C PHE A 89 -15.17 -18.24 16.62
N LYS A 90 -13.95 -18.35 17.15
CA LYS A 90 -13.61 -19.44 18.08
C LYS A 90 -14.37 -19.37 19.40
N PHE A 91 -14.64 -18.18 19.92
CA PHE A 91 -15.40 -17.99 21.16
C PHE A 91 -16.89 -18.33 21.01
N VAL A 92 -17.46 -18.06 19.84
CA VAL A 92 -18.86 -18.42 19.51
C VAL A 92 -19.01 -19.93 19.22
N GLY A 93 -17.90 -20.66 19.08
CA GLY A 93 -17.90 -22.11 18.86
C GLY A 93 -17.94 -22.53 17.40
N PHE A 94 -17.64 -21.61 16.46
CA PHE A 94 -17.45 -21.97 15.07
C PHE A 94 -16.21 -22.85 14.90
N GLY A 95 -16.33 -23.91 14.11
CA GLY A 95 -15.22 -24.82 13.81
C GLY A 95 -14.19 -24.17 12.88
N ASP A 96 -12.98 -24.73 12.83
CA ASP A 96 -11.94 -24.26 11.91
C ASP A 96 -12.38 -24.33 10.43
N GLU A 97 -13.37 -25.18 10.11
CA GLU A 97 -13.97 -25.32 8.78
C GLU A 97 -14.89 -24.14 8.42
N ASP A 98 -15.69 -23.65 9.36
CA ASP A 98 -16.59 -22.50 9.15
C ASP A 98 -15.79 -21.21 8.95
N VAL A 99 -14.71 -21.05 9.72
CA VAL A 99 -13.78 -19.93 9.60
C VAL A 99 -13.11 -19.95 8.21
N LYS A 100 -12.63 -21.12 7.77
CA LYS A 100 -12.08 -21.27 6.41
C LYS A 100 -13.13 -21.00 5.34
N GLY A 101 -14.38 -21.42 5.54
CA GLY A 101 -15.50 -21.15 4.64
C GLY A 101 -15.80 -19.66 4.50
N ALA A 102 -15.80 -18.92 5.61
CA ALA A 102 -15.98 -17.47 5.62
C ALA A 102 -14.85 -16.74 4.85
N PHE A 103 -13.60 -17.21 4.98
CA PHE A 103 -12.45 -16.64 4.25
C PHE A 103 -12.35 -17.09 2.78
N ALA A 104 -12.96 -18.23 2.43
CA ALA A 104 -13.03 -18.71 1.05
C ALA A 104 -14.06 -17.94 0.21
N GLN A 105 -14.97 -17.19 0.84
CA GLN A 105 -15.99 -16.43 0.13
C GLN A 105 -15.38 -15.17 -0.53
N SER A 106 -15.43 -15.12 -1.87
CA SER A 106 -14.89 -14.02 -2.69
C SER A 106 -15.40 -12.62 -2.31
N ARG A 107 -16.56 -12.54 -1.64
CA ARG A 107 -17.18 -11.28 -1.19
C ARG A 107 -16.36 -10.55 -0.12
N VAL A 108 -15.51 -11.25 0.63
CA VAL A 108 -14.67 -10.65 1.68
C VAL A 108 -13.41 -10.00 1.09
N TRP A 109 -12.85 -10.58 0.02
CA TRP A 109 -11.62 -10.09 -0.61
C TRP A 109 -11.79 -8.77 -1.36
N GLY A 110 -12.96 -8.54 -1.96
CA GLY A 110 -13.28 -7.31 -2.70
C GLY A 110 -13.05 -6.02 -1.91
N PRO A 111 -13.73 -5.80 -0.77
CA PRO A 111 -13.54 -4.59 0.03
C PRO A 111 -12.14 -4.49 0.65
N ILE A 112 -11.50 -5.61 1.02
CA ILE A 112 -10.12 -5.61 1.54
C ILE A 112 -9.14 -5.11 0.48
N LEU A 113 -9.22 -5.65 -0.75
CA LEU A 113 -8.38 -5.20 -1.85
C LEU A 113 -8.64 -3.73 -2.20
N LEU A 114 -9.90 -3.29 -2.19
CA LEU A 114 -10.24 -1.89 -2.42
C LEU A 114 -9.62 -0.96 -1.38
N VAL A 115 -9.69 -1.29 -0.08
CA VAL A 115 -9.07 -0.50 1.00
C VAL A 115 -7.55 -0.48 0.86
N ILE A 116 -6.92 -1.62 0.57
CA ILE A 116 -5.47 -1.70 0.38
C ILE A 116 -5.03 -0.87 -0.84
N ILE A 117 -5.77 -0.93 -1.95
CA ILE A 117 -5.49 -0.14 -3.15
C ILE A 117 -5.67 1.35 -2.85
N LEU A 118 -6.76 1.75 -2.21
CA LEU A 118 -6.99 3.15 -1.83
C LEU A 118 -5.89 3.69 -0.91
N PHE A 119 -5.51 2.89 0.09
CA PHE A 119 -4.43 3.25 0.99
C PHE A 119 -3.09 3.36 0.24
N ALA A 120 -2.80 2.44 -0.68
CA ALA A 120 -1.61 2.48 -1.52
C ALA A 120 -1.52 3.77 -2.33
N PHE A 121 -2.62 4.19 -2.95
CA PHE A 121 -2.69 5.46 -3.69
C PHE A 121 -2.49 6.66 -2.77
N MET A 122 -3.12 6.66 -1.59
CA MET A 122 -2.98 7.75 -0.61
C MET A 122 -1.54 7.88 -0.11
N THR A 123 -0.92 6.76 0.26
CA THR A 123 0.48 6.69 0.73
C THR A 123 1.47 7.12 -0.35
N TYR A 124 1.25 6.69 -1.60
CA TYR A 124 2.09 7.12 -2.72
C TYR A 124 2.04 8.65 -2.91
N GLY A 125 0.85 9.25 -2.85
CA GLY A 125 0.71 10.72 -2.95
C GLY A 125 1.41 11.49 -1.81
N GLN A 126 1.47 10.92 -0.61
CA GLN A 126 2.13 11.54 0.55
C GLN A 126 3.67 11.38 0.55
N LEU A 127 4.18 10.23 0.09
CA LEU A 127 5.61 9.93 0.08
C LEU A 127 6.38 10.63 -1.06
N TYR A 128 5.67 10.97 -2.15
CA TYR A 128 6.24 11.70 -3.29
C TYR A 128 5.57 13.08 -3.44
N PRO A 129 5.78 14.01 -2.48
CA PRO A 129 5.13 15.31 -2.46
C PRO A 129 5.52 16.21 -3.64
N GLN A 130 6.52 15.83 -4.44
CA GLN A 130 6.85 16.53 -5.69
C GLN A 130 5.69 16.54 -6.70
N SER A 131 4.76 15.57 -6.59
CA SER A 131 3.49 15.58 -7.32
C SER A 131 2.43 16.55 -6.73
N SER A 132 2.55 16.89 -5.45
CA SER A 132 1.69 17.84 -4.72
C SER A 132 2.15 19.29 -4.79
N LEU A 133 3.44 19.54 -5.07
CA LEU A 133 3.98 20.88 -5.35
C LEU A 133 3.47 21.44 -6.69
N ALA A 134 3.08 20.56 -7.63
CA ALA A 134 2.39 20.95 -8.85
C ALA A 134 0.92 21.35 -8.62
N THR A 135 0.34 21.05 -7.45
CA THR A 135 -1.05 21.35 -7.09
C THR A 135 -1.17 22.59 -6.19
N ARG A 136 -0.04 23.16 -5.74
CA ARG A 136 0.01 24.34 -4.85
C ARG A 136 1.25 25.19 -5.16
N PRO A 137 1.18 26.08 -6.18
CA PRO A 137 2.26 26.99 -6.56
C PRO A 137 2.75 27.87 -5.39
N GLU A 138 1.87 28.13 -4.43
CA GLU A 138 2.09 28.88 -3.18
C GLU A 138 3.26 28.33 -2.30
N LEU A 139 3.61 27.04 -2.44
CA LEU A 139 4.70 26.41 -1.68
C LEU A 139 6.08 26.57 -2.36
N GLY A 140 6.14 27.12 -3.58
CA GLY A 140 7.39 27.38 -4.31
C GLY A 140 8.29 28.43 -3.63
N ASP A 141 7.69 29.43 -2.97
CA ASP A 141 8.38 30.49 -2.23
C ASP A 141 9.13 29.95 -1.00
N GLN A 142 8.64 28.86 -0.39
CA GLN A 142 9.29 28.25 0.78
C GLN A 142 10.57 27.47 0.41
N PHE A 143 10.73 27.10 -0.86
CA PHE A 143 11.85 26.30 -1.36
C PHE A 143 12.67 27.00 -2.46
N GLY A 144 12.39 28.28 -2.76
CA GLY A 144 13.22 29.15 -3.58
C GLY A 144 13.25 28.81 -5.08
N ILE A 145 12.09 28.52 -5.68
CA ILE A 145 11.98 28.26 -7.12
C ILE A 145 11.09 29.32 -7.78
N ASP A 146 11.69 30.13 -8.66
CA ASP A 146 11.02 31.24 -9.36
C ASP A 146 9.92 30.74 -10.33
N PRO A 147 8.73 31.39 -10.34
CA PRO A 147 7.67 31.06 -11.30
C PRO A 147 8.05 31.48 -12.73
N PRO A 148 7.57 30.75 -13.76
CA PRO A 148 7.90 31.06 -15.15
C PRO A 148 7.21 32.36 -15.58
N SER A 149 8.01 33.24 -16.18
CA SER A 149 7.65 34.60 -16.60
C SER A 149 6.47 34.65 -17.60
N GLU A 150 5.65 35.67 -17.40
CA GLU A 150 4.37 36.00 -18.05
C GLU A 150 4.38 35.99 -19.59
N GLY A 151 3.32 35.42 -20.18
CA GLY A 151 2.99 35.58 -21.60
C GLY A 151 1.88 34.61 -22.05
N THR A 152 1.02 35.03 -22.99
CA THR A 152 -0.09 34.23 -23.55
C THR A 152 0.34 32.91 -24.21
N ALA A 153 1.60 32.80 -24.64
CA ALA A 153 2.21 31.54 -25.07
C ALA A 153 2.51 30.59 -23.88
N GLY A 154 2.83 31.15 -22.71
CA GLY A 154 2.96 30.44 -21.45
C GLY A 154 1.63 29.87 -20.99
N LEU A 155 0.55 30.66 -21.03
CA LEU A 155 -0.80 30.18 -20.67
C LEU A 155 -1.31 29.08 -21.61
N GLN A 156 -1.05 29.15 -22.92
CA GLN A 156 -1.47 28.12 -23.86
C GLN A 156 -0.70 26.80 -23.68
N ASN A 157 0.60 26.89 -23.40
CA ASN A 157 1.43 25.73 -23.06
C ASN A 157 1.10 25.20 -21.65
N PHE A 158 0.77 26.07 -20.68
CA PHE A 158 0.28 25.67 -19.36
C PHE A 158 -1.07 24.98 -19.46
N LEU A 159 -2.03 25.46 -20.23
CA LEU A 159 -3.34 24.82 -20.37
C LEU A 159 -3.28 23.51 -21.19
N ALA A 160 -2.40 23.41 -22.18
CA ALA A 160 -2.15 22.17 -22.92
C ALA A 160 -1.37 21.12 -22.11
N GLN A 161 -0.45 21.58 -21.26
CA GLN A 161 0.35 20.74 -20.36
C GLN A 161 -0.40 20.44 -19.05
N GLU A 162 -1.33 21.29 -18.61
CA GLU A 162 -2.23 21.09 -17.47
C GLU A 162 -3.38 20.17 -17.85
N GLN A 163 -4.02 20.28 -19.00
CA GLN A 163 -5.13 19.37 -19.33
C GLN A 163 -4.69 17.91 -19.40
N THR A 164 -3.43 17.66 -19.78
CA THR A 164 -2.83 16.34 -19.67
C THR A 164 -2.35 16.05 -18.24
N ARG A 165 -1.72 16.99 -17.53
CA ARG A 165 -1.27 16.80 -16.12
C ARG A 165 -2.39 16.68 -15.08
N ILE A 166 -3.56 17.26 -15.30
CA ILE A 166 -4.73 17.21 -14.40
C ILE A 166 -5.34 15.81 -14.48
N LEU A 167 -5.54 15.28 -15.68
CA LEU A 167 -6.02 13.89 -15.88
C LEU A 167 -5.00 12.86 -15.42
N PHE A 168 -3.71 13.18 -15.53
CA PHE A 168 -2.61 12.34 -15.04
C PHE A 168 -2.10 12.74 -13.65
N SER A 169 -2.90 13.47 -12.86
CA SER A 169 -2.59 13.73 -11.46
C SER A 169 -2.86 12.46 -10.62
N PRO A 170 -2.04 12.13 -9.60
CA PRO A 170 -2.23 10.91 -8.80
C PRO A 170 -3.62 10.80 -8.16
N GLN A 171 -4.24 11.94 -7.82
CA GLN A 171 -5.58 12.00 -7.23
C GLN A 171 -6.69 11.73 -8.27
N ILE A 172 -6.57 12.29 -9.47
CA ILE A 172 -7.58 12.06 -10.53
C ILE A 172 -7.36 10.69 -11.18
N MET A 173 -6.12 10.20 -11.30
CA MET A 173 -5.86 8.80 -11.64
C MET A 173 -6.47 7.85 -10.60
N GLY A 174 -6.33 8.14 -9.30
CA GLY A 174 -7.00 7.39 -8.24
C GLY A 174 -8.54 7.42 -8.37
N LEU A 175 -9.11 8.58 -8.73
CA LEU A 175 -10.55 8.74 -8.95
C LEU A 175 -11.04 8.00 -10.20
N ILE A 176 -10.28 8.04 -11.30
CA ILE A 176 -10.58 7.31 -12.54
C ILE A 176 -10.47 5.80 -12.30
N VAL A 177 -9.42 5.34 -11.61
CA VAL A 177 -9.27 3.94 -11.21
C VAL A 177 -10.41 3.52 -10.29
N MET A 178 -10.80 4.36 -9.33
CA MET A 178 -11.99 4.11 -8.51
C MET A 178 -13.26 3.99 -9.34
N MET A 179 -13.48 4.89 -10.32
CA MET A 179 -14.64 4.84 -11.18
C MET A 179 -14.69 3.57 -12.04
N ILE A 180 -13.53 3.13 -12.56
CA ILE A 180 -13.40 1.89 -13.33
C ILE A 180 -13.68 0.66 -12.44
N ILE A 181 -13.11 0.63 -11.23
CA ILE A 181 -13.31 -0.47 -10.27
C ILE A 181 -14.77 -0.53 -9.82
N PHE A 182 -15.39 0.62 -9.52
CA PHE A 182 -16.80 0.68 -9.14
C PHE A 182 -17.71 0.23 -10.28
N GLY A 183 -17.44 0.69 -11.51
CA GLY A 183 -18.18 0.27 -12.70
C GLY A 183 -18.09 -1.24 -12.95
N LEU A 184 -16.90 -1.84 -12.78
CA LEU A 184 -16.70 -3.28 -12.89
C LEU A 184 -17.39 -4.05 -11.76
N ALA A 185 -17.32 -3.56 -10.52
CA ALA A 185 -17.98 -4.18 -9.38
C ALA A 185 -19.50 -4.17 -9.54
N THR A 186 -20.09 -3.03 -9.94
CA THR A 186 -21.52 -2.92 -10.25
C THR A 186 -21.88 -3.86 -11.39
N TYR A 187 -21.12 -3.87 -12.49
CA TYR A 187 -21.37 -4.76 -13.62
C TYR A 187 -21.32 -6.24 -13.23
N TYR A 188 -20.36 -6.64 -12.38
CA TYR A 188 -20.22 -8.03 -11.93
C TYR A 188 -21.40 -8.44 -11.05
N ILE A 189 -21.85 -7.56 -10.13
CA ILE A 189 -23.03 -7.80 -9.28
C ILE A 189 -24.31 -7.87 -10.13
N THR A 190 -24.43 -7.04 -11.16
CA THR A 190 -25.61 -7.03 -12.05
C THR A 190 -25.62 -8.22 -13.01
N ARG A 191 -24.48 -8.86 -13.28
CA ARG A 191 -24.38 -10.02 -14.19
C ARG A 191 -24.47 -11.38 -13.51
N GLU A 192 -24.48 -11.47 -12.18
CA GLU A 192 -24.81 -12.74 -11.53
C GLU A 192 -26.29 -13.06 -11.82
N PRO A 193 -26.62 -14.15 -12.53
CA PRO A 193 -28.01 -14.53 -12.71
C PRO A 193 -28.58 -14.80 -11.32
N LEU A 194 -29.73 -14.17 -11.03
CA LEU A 194 -30.53 -14.47 -9.85
C LEU A 194 -30.70 -15.99 -9.83
N LYS A 195 -30.05 -16.66 -8.89
CA LYS A 195 -30.38 -18.04 -8.59
C LYS A 195 -31.78 -18.00 -8.00
N GLU A 196 -32.76 -18.36 -8.83
CA GLU A 196 -34.14 -18.63 -8.41
C GLU A 196 -34.19 -19.63 -7.27
#